data_AF-A0A1S9B3E2-F1
#
_entry.id   AF-A0A1S9B3E2-F1
#
_cell.length_a   1.000
_cell.length_b   1.000
_cell.length_c   1.000
_cell.angle_alpha   90.00
_cell.angle_beta   90.00
_cell.angle_gamma   90.00
#
_symmetry.space_group_name_H-M   'P 1'
#
loop_
_entity.id
_entity.type
_entity.pdbx_description
1 polymer ?
#
loop_
_entity_poly.entity_id
_entity_poly.type
_entity_poly.pdbx_seq_one_letter_code
_entity_poly.pdbx_strand_id
1 'polypeptide(L)'
;MQLMEAPEAYQVEKWLWTDADFDLMGWHDASVYAWRLLGQELLLDIDYIFQWNQPEVDGTSFTFWVAPATLVFLGVQNVEFDFDFIEGLSKENALEIDGIERKLENEWMIQLRNGHMGFQATGFEQYIRRAPSFEFGQQVSFPNRAGNSFEKVTGEARSDAFNFAEFRTSNTWRLYQVMLAQARVRQQLDQLLDERAAGNIALKRFLQQKRELQDRINHFGTELRGTRFDRS
;
A
#
# COMPACT_ATOMS: atom_id res chain seq x y z
N MET A 1 -15.47 -22.93 9.34
CA MET A 1 -14.46 -21.96 8.87
C MET A 1 -14.57 -20.76 9.80
N GLN A 2 -13.63 -20.62 10.74
CA GLN A 2 -13.65 -19.50 11.68
C GLN A 2 -13.15 -18.28 10.90
N LEU A 3 -14.06 -17.35 10.60
CA LEU A 3 -13.71 -16.06 10.04
C LEU A 3 -12.87 -15.33 11.09
N MET A 4 -11.68 -14.86 10.69
CA MET A 4 -10.77 -14.13 11.57
C MET A 4 -11.42 -12.82 12.06
N GLU A 5 -11.01 -12.38 13.26
CA GLU A 5 -11.25 -11.02 13.71
C GLU A 5 -10.51 -10.06 12.76
N ALA A 6 -11.25 -9.08 12.26
CA ALA A 6 -10.74 -8.12 11.30
C ALA A 6 -9.71 -7.19 11.97
N PRO A 7 -8.71 -6.70 11.22
CA PRO A 7 -7.94 -5.56 11.72
C PRO A 7 -8.93 -4.41 11.99
N GLU A 8 -8.85 -3.83 13.19
CA GLU A 8 -9.60 -2.63 13.52
C GLU A 8 -9.19 -1.49 12.59
N ALA A 9 -10.02 -0.46 12.46
CA ALA A 9 -9.67 0.71 11.68
C ALA A 9 -8.33 1.29 12.19
N TYR A 10 -7.44 1.67 11.26
CA TYR A 10 -6.16 2.27 11.63
C TYR A 10 -6.38 3.51 12.48
N GLN A 11 -5.71 3.57 13.63
CA GLN A 11 -5.75 4.72 14.52
C GLN A 11 -4.68 5.72 14.11
N VAL A 12 -5.10 6.83 13.51
CA VAL A 12 -4.18 7.90 13.09
C VAL A 12 -3.57 8.54 14.32
N GLU A 13 -2.24 8.47 14.44
CA GLU A 13 -1.48 9.03 15.55
C GLU A 13 -1.43 10.56 15.45
N LYS A 14 -1.32 11.08 14.22
CA LYS A 14 -1.26 12.50 13.94
C LYS A 14 -1.85 12.80 12.55
N TRP A 15 -2.69 13.83 12.49
CA TRP A 15 -3.29 14.28 11.24
C TRP A 15 -2.48 15.35 10.51
N LEU A 16 -1.58 16.04 11.23
CA LEU A 16 -0.65 17.03 10.71
C LEU A 16 0.75 16.68 11.18
N TRP A 17 1.60 16.20 10.29
CA TRP A 17 3.00 15.91 10.58
C TRP A 17 3.88 17.10 10.20
N THR A 18 5.00 17.29 10.89
CA THR A 18 5.98 18.33 10.59
C THR A 18 7.39 17.75 10.51
N ASP A 19 8.36 18.57 10.14
CA ASP A 19 9.78 18.18 10.08
C ASP A 19 10.37 17.73 11.42
N ALA A 20 9.75 18.12 12.54
CA ALA A 20 10.10 17.60 13.86
C ALA A 20 9.79 16.10 14.02
N ASP A 21 8.88 15.57 13.21
CA ASP A 21 8.49 14.16 13.22
C ASP A 21 9.23 13.34 12.15
N PHE A 22 10.14 13.95 11.39
CA PHE A 22 10.73 13.36 10.17
C PHE A 22 11.33 11.97 10.37
N ASP A 23 12.04 11.75 11.47
CA ASP A 23 12.70 10.46 11.78
C ASP A 23 11.71 9.34 12.16
N LEU A 24 10.46 9.69 12.44
CA LEU A 24 9.38 8.75 12.79
C LEU A 24 8.53 8.35 11.57
N MET A 25 8.68 9.06 10.45
CA MET A 25 7.85 8.90 9.26
C MET A 25 8.47 7.92 8.25
N GLY A 26 7.60 7.29 7.45
CA GLY A 26 8.00 6.41 6.35
C GLY A 26 8.02 7.17 5.02
N TRP A 27 9.20 7.33 4.42
CA TRP A 27 9.40 8.20 3.25
C TRP A 27 9.55 7.47 1.91
N HIS A 28 9.02 6.26 1.78
CA HIS A 28 9.22 5.41 0.60
C HIS A 28 7.90 4.87 0.06
N ASP A 29 7.92 4.49 -1.23
CA ASP A 29 6.81 3.92 -2.01
C ASP A 29 5.55 4.80 -2.10
N ALA A 30 5.67 6.10 -1.80
CA ALA A 30 4.54 7.02 -1.84
C ALA A 30 4.35 7.57 -3.26
N SER A 31 3.19 7.30 -3.85
CA SER A 31 2.85 7.82 -5.18
C SER A 31 2.61 9.32 -5.15
N VAL A 32 3.15 10.05 -6.14
CA VAL A 32 2.98 11.49 -6.33
C VAL A 32 2.06 11.73 -7.53
N TYR A 33 0.89 12.31 -7.28
CA TYR A 33 -0.14 12.52 -8.30
C TYR A 33 -0.10 13.92 -8.91
N ALA A 34 0.38 14.89 -8.16
CA ALA A 34 0.57 16.25 -8.62
C ALA A 34 1.57 16.99 -7.75
N TRP A 35 2.21 18.01 -8.32
CA TRP A 35 3.03 18.95 -7.58
C TRP A 35 2.72 20.39 -7.99
N ARG A 36 3.01 21.34 -7.12
CA ARG A 36 2.81 22.78 -7.37
C ARG A 36 3.81 23.62 -6.59
N LEU A 37 4.37 24.63 -7.23
CA LEU A 37 5.04 25.74 -6.56
C LEU A 37 4.05 26.90 -6.38
N LEU A 38 3.84 27.35 -5.14
CA LEU A 38 2.95 28.46 -4.82
C LEU A 38 3.65 29.42 -3.85
N GLY A 39 4.11 30.57 -4.35
CA GLY A 39 4.95 31.47 -3.55
C GLY A 39 6.27 30.80 -3.19
N GLN A 40 6.56 30.66 -1.89
CA GLN A 40 7.72 29.96 -1.36
C GLN A 40 7.36 28.57 -0.82
N GLU A 41 6.36 27.91 -1.39
CA GLU A 41 5.93 26.57 -0.98
C GLU A 41 6.00 25.60 -2.15
N LEU A 42 6.47 24.38 -1.87
CA LEU A 42 6.37 23.23 -2.77
C LEU A 42 5.35 22.26 -2.17
N LEU A 43 4.24 22.07 -2.90
CA LEU A 43 3.16 21.18 -2.51
C LEU A 43 3.19 19.93 -3.36
N LEU A 44 3.11 18.77 -2.72
CA LEU A 44 2.98 17.46 -3.34
C LEU A 44 1.67 16.81 -2.89
N ASP A 45 0.93 16.28 -3.85
CA ASP A 45 -0.24 15.46 -3.60
C ASP A 45 0.16 13.99 -3.65
N ILE A 46 0.13 13.33 -2.50
CA ILE A 46 0.68 11.98 -2.33
C ILE A 46 -0.33 11.01 -1.74
N ASP A 47 -0.03 9.72 -1.89
CA ASP A 47 -0.64 8.66 -1.09
C ASP A 47 0.39 8.19 -0.06
N TYR A 48 0.22 8.61 1.19
CA TYR A 48 1.14 8.29 2.28
C TYR A 48 0.79 6.93 2.88
N ILE A 49 1.79 6.05 2.99
CA ILE A 49 1.64 4.71 3.55
C ILE A 49 1.95 4.75 5.04
N PHE A 50 0.94 4.46 5.85
CA PHE A 50 1.07 4.38 7.31
C PHE A 50 1.68 3.05 7.75
N GLN A 51 1.26 1.96 7.10
CA GLN A 51 1.65 0.63 7.52
C GLN A 51 1.66 -0.37 6.37
N TRP A 52 2.69 -1.20 6.37
CA TRP A 52 2.78 -2.43 5.60
C TRP A 52 2.30 -3.59 6.47
N ASN A 53 1.15 -4.16 6.13
CA ASN A 53 0.61 -5.31 6.82
C ASN A 53 1.30 -6.57 6.27
N GLN A 54 1.96 -7.31 7.16
CA GLN A 54 2.57 -8.59 6.80
C GLN A 54 1.51 -9.54 6.20
N PRO A 55 1.89 -10.35 5.20
CA PRO A 55 1.00 -11.37 4.66
C PRO A 55 0.49 -12.31 5.76
N GLU A 56 -0.83 -12.53 5.83
CA GLU A 56 -1.42 -13.47 6.79
C GLU A 56 -1.00 -14.93 6.53
N VAL A 57 -0.59 -15.22 5.30
CA VAL A 57 -0.19 -16.55 4.84
C VAL A 57 1.09 -16.39 4.03
N ASP A 58 2.15 -17.09 4.42
CA ASP A 58 3.44 -17.01 3.71
C ASP A 58 3.26 -17.26 2.20
N GLY A 59 3.91 -16.41 1.40
CA GLY A 59 3.82 -16.43 -0.05
C GLY A 59 2.69 -15.58 -0.63
N THR A 60 1.82 -15.00 0.19
CA THR A 60 0.80 -14.04 -0.27
C THR A 60 1.31 -12.59 -0.25
N SER A 61 0.63 -11.69 -0.96
CA SER A 61 1.04 -10.27 -1.07
C SER A 61 0.79 -9.49 0.22
N PHE A 62 1.62 -8.47 0.45
CA PHE A 62 1.37 -7.44 1.46
C PHE A 62 0.06 -6.69 1.20
N THR A 63 -0.52 -6.16 2.28
CA THR A 63 -1.60 -5.17 2.23
C THR A 63 -1.17 -3.92 2.99
N PHE A 64 -1.88 -2.82 2.82
CA PHE A 64 -1.37 -1.51 3.24
C PHE A 64 -2.47 -0.68 3.90
N TRP A 65 -2.08 0.16 4.84
CA TRP A 65 -2.89 1.28 5.30
C TRP A 65 -2.35 2.54 4.64
N VAL A 66 -3.17 3.17 3.79
CA VAL A 66 -2.74 4.29 2.95
C VAL A 66 -3.75 5.42 3.06
N ALA A 67 -3.29 6.67 3.10
CA ALA A 67 -4.17 7.83 3.06
C ALA A 67 -3.70 8.86 2.03
N PRO A 68 -4.63 9.57 1.36
CA PRO A 68 -4.28 10.73 0.57
C PRO A 68 -3.77 11.85 1.51
N ALA A 69 -2.62 12.42 1.18
CA ALA A 69 -1.99 13.48 1.95
C ALA A 69 -1.49 14.63 1.06
N THR A 70 -1.35 15.81 1.65
CA THR A 70 -0.67 16.94 1.01
C THR A 70 0.59 17.24 1.80
N LEU A 71 1.76 17.02 1.18
CA LEU A 71 3.07 17.35 1.73
C LEU A 71 3.48 18.73 1.24
N VAL A 72 3.86 19.62 2.14
CA VAL A 72 4.15 21.03 1.87
C VAL A 72 5.51 21.39 2.44
N PHE A 73 6.49 21.67 1.60
CA PHE A 73 7.74 22.26 2.03
C PHE A 73 7.61 23.78 2.07
N LEU A 74 8.14 24.41 3.13
CA LEU A 74 8.00 25.83 3.43
C LEU A 74 9.30 26.60 3.16
N GLY A 75 9.18 27.87 2.76
CA GLY A 75 10.36 28.73 2.54
C GLY A 75 11.27 28.23 1.41
N VAL A 76 10.68 27.61 0.39
CA VAL A 76 11.41 26.90 -0.67
C VAL A 76 12.27 27.85 -1.51
N GLN A 77 13.54 27.49 -1.68
CA GLN A 77 14.55 28.20 -2.48
C GLN A 77 15.41 27.20 -3.25
N ASN A 78 16.16 27.69 -4.26
CA ASN A 78 17.18 26.92 -4.98
C ASN A 78 16.66 25.56 -5.49
N VAL A 79 15.53 25.60 -6.21
CA VAL A 79 14.81 24.41 -6.67
C VAL A 79 15.41 23.84 -7.93
N GLU A 80 15.61 22.53 -7.94
CA GLU A 80 16.03 21.70 -9.06
C GLU A 80 15.07 20.51 -9.19
N PHE A 81 14.56 20.27 -10.39
CA PHE A 81 13.72 19.14 -10.72
C PHE A 81 14.31 18.42 -11.92
N ASP A 82 14.52 17.12 -11.76
CA ASP A 82 15.06 16.27 -12.82
C ASP A 82 14.31 14.94 -12.79
N PHE A 83 13.50 14.66 -13.80
CA PHE A 83 12.81 13.38 -13.92
C PHE A 83 12.44 13.10 -15.38
N ASP A 84 12.49 11.82 -15.73
CA ASP A 84 12.28 11.34 -17.08
C ASP A 84 10.93 10.65 -17.26
N PHE A 85 10.25 10.96 -18.35
CA PHE A 85 9.08 10.22 -18.82
C PHE A 85 9.45 9.50 -20.11
N ILE A 86 9.47 8.17 -20.07
CA ILE A 86 9.78 7.34 -21.24
C ILE A 86 8.47 7.11 -22.03
N GLU A 87 8.45 7.53 -23.28
CA GLU A 87 7.29 7.36 -24.16
C GLU A 87 6.92 5.87 -24.29
N GLY A 88 5.64 5.54 -24.09
CA GLY A 88 5.11 4.18 -24.19
C GLY A 88 5.09 3.35 -22.89
N LEU A 89 5.67 3.83 -21.79
CA LEU A 89 5.74 3.10 -20.52
C LEU A 89 4.91 3.79 -19.42
N SER A 90 3.58 3.79 -19.59
CA SER A 90 2.65 4.56 -18.73
C SER A 90 2.69 4.22 -17.24
N LYS A 91 3.06 2.99 -16.86
CA LYS A 91 3.24 2.59 -15.45
C LYS A 91 4.58 3.01 -14.87
N GLU A 92 5.63 3.02 -15.69
CA GLU A 92 6.98 3.39 -15.26
C GLU A 92 7.15 4.91 -15.18
N ASN A 93 6.22 5.63 -15.81
CA ASN A 93 6.10 7.09 -15.78
C ASN A 93 5.33 7.61 -14.54
N ALA A 94 4.91 6.74 -13.61
CA ALA A 94 4.33 7.22 -12.36
C ALA A 94 5.43 7.79 -11.47
N LEU A 95 5.24 9.02 -10.96
CA LEU A 95 6.13 9.58 -9.96
C LEU A 95 5.88 8.87 -8.63
N GLU A 96 6.91 8.24 -8.09
CA GLU A 96 6.88 7.47 -6.84
C GLU A 96 8.10 7.90 -6.02
N ILE A 97 7.88 8.23 -4.75
CA ILE A 97 8.94 8.63 -3.83
C ILE A 97 9.66 7.35 -3.36
N ASP A 98 10.95 7.25 -3.65
CA ASP A 98 11.81 6.19 -3.12
C ASP A 98 12.35 6.56 -1.72
N GLY A 99 12.53 7.86 -1.48
CA GLY A 99 13.06 8.38 -0.23
C GLY A 99 12.97 9.91 -0.17
N ILE A 100 12.90 10.44 1.04
CA ILE A 100 13.17 11.86 1.30
C ILE A 100 14.39 11.93 2.21
N GLU A 101 15.35 12.77 1.84
CA GLU A 101 16.60 12.95 2.56
C GLU A 101 16.78 14.42 2.95
N ARG A 102 17.27 14.64 4.16
CA ARG A 102 17.76 15.94 4.62
C ARG A 102 19.30 15.90 4.64
N LYS A 103 19.95 16.49 3.63
CA LYS A 103 21.41 16.43 3.46
C LYS A 103 22.15 17.38 4.41
N LEU A 104 21.64 18.60 4.52
CA LEU A 104 22.09 19.66 5.44
C LEU A 104 20.86 20.23 6.17
N GLU A 105 21.06 21.13 7.12
CA GLU A 105 20.00 21.66 8.00
C GLU A 105 18.74 22.14 7.24
N ASN A 106 18.91 22.68 6.03
CA ASN A 106 17.81 23.16 5.19
C ASN A 106 17.82 22.60 3.77
N GLU A 107 18.64 21.59 3.46
CA GLU A 107 18.75 21.03 2.11
C GLU A 107 18.00 19.69 2.04
N TRP A 108 17.00 19.65 1.17
CA TRP A 108 16.08 18.54 1.00
C TRP A 108 16.23 17.92 -0.38
N MET A 109 16.13 16.60 -0.42
CA MET A 109 16.13 15.83 -1.65
C MET A 109 15.02 14.79 -1.59
N ILE A 110 14.09 14.88 -2.53
CA ILE A 110 13.07 13.85 -2.74
C ILE A 110 13.57 12.97 -3.88
N GLN A 111 13.95 11.75 -3.56
CA GLN A 111 14.30 10.75 -4.54
C GLN A 111 13.03 10.18 -5.14
N LEU A 112 12.95 10.19 -6.46
CA LEU A 112 11.86 9.59 -7.20
C LEU A 112 12.40 8.38 -7.96
N ARG A 113 11.54 7.39 -8.20
CA ARG A 113 11.90 6.21 -8.98
C ARG A 113 12.50 6.53 -10.36
N ASN A 114 12.09 7.65 -10.95
CA ASN A 114 12.50 8.12 -12.27
C ASN A 114 13.14 9.52 -12.23
N GLY A 115 13.76 9.92 -11.11
CA GLY A 115 14.40 11.22 -10.99
C GLY A 115 14.56 11.71 -9.56
N HIS A 116 14.60 13.02 -9.36
CA HIS A 116 14.65 13.66 -8.05
C HIS A 116 14.12 15.09 -8.06
N MET A 117 13.85 15.60 -6.86
CA MET A 117 13.59 17.02 -6.59
C MET A 117 14.54 17.51 -5.50
N GLY A 118 15.45 18.42 -5.82
CA GLY A 118 16.38 19.05 -4.87
C GLY A 118 15.99 20.49 -4.57
N PHE A 119 16.00 20.91 -3.31
CA PHE A 119 15.69 22.28 -2.93
C PHE A 119 16.15 22.60 -1.51
N GLN A 120 16.13 23.89 -1.16
CA GLN A 120 16.23 24.35 0.21
C GLN A 120 14.86 24.68 0.78
N ALA A 121 14.59 24.33 2.04
CA ALA A 121 13.33 24.64 2.73
C ALA A 121 13.56 24.74 4.25
N THR A 122 12.75 25.56 4.92
CA THR A 122 12.82 25.75 6.38
C THR A 122 12.19 24.61 7.17
N GLY A 123 11.50 23.69 6.51
CA GLY A 123 10.76 22.58 7.10
C GLY A 123 9.63 22.12 6.18
N PHE A 124 8.79 21.21 6.67
CA PHE A 124 7.59 20.77 5.96
C PHE A 124 6.40 20.58 6.90
N GLU A 125 5.22 20.54 6.30
CA GLU A 125 3.96 20.12 6.90
C GLU A 125 3.30 19.07 6.00
N GLN A 126 2.83 17.97 6.58
CA GLN A 126 2.06 16.95 5.87
C GLN A 126 0.66 16.83 6.46
N TYR A 127 -0.33 17.16 5.63
CA TYR A 127 -1.75 17.13 5.97
C TYR A 127 -2.35 15.80 5.53
N ILE A 128 -2.73 14.95 6.49
CA ILE A 128 -3.46 13.72 6.22
C ILE A 128 -4.91 14.08 5.93
N ARG A 129 -5.35 13.94 4.68
CA ARG A 129 -6.62 14.52 4.22
C ARG A 129 -7.83 13.65 4.56
N ARG A 130 -7.62 12.35 4.80
CA ARG A 130 -8.65 11.35 5.13
C ARG A 130 -8.08 10.25 6.01
N ALA A 131 -8.95 9.53 6.72
CA ALA A 131 -8.52 8.35 7.47
C ALA A 131 -7.89 7.32 6.53
N PRO A 132 -6.81 6.62 6.94
CA PRO A 132 -6.21 5.56 6.14
C PRO A 132 -7.22 4.50 5.74
N SER A 133 -7.23 4.14 4.46
CA SER A 133 -7.98 3.01 3.93
C SER A 133 -7.11 1.77 3.86
N PHE A 134 -7.75 0.61 3.97
CA PHE A 134 -7.10 -0.66 3.76
C PHE A 134 -7.02 -0.97 2.26
N GLU A 135 -5.81 -1.09 1.74
CA GLU A 135 -5.53 -1.23 0.33
C GLU A 135 -4.75 -2.52 0.04
N PHE A 136 -5.03 -3.13 -1.11
CA PHE A 136 -4.30 -4.31 -1.61
C PHE A 136 -3.09 -3.91 -2.49
N GLY A 137 -2.64 -2.66 -2.38
CA GLY A 137 -1.49 -2.07 -3.04
C GLY A 137 -1.12 -0.76 -2.34
N GLN A 138 -0.01 -0.15 -2.72
CA GLN A 138 0.56 1.05 -2.08
C GLN A 138 -0.17 2.37 -2.43
N GLN A 139 -1.34 2.29 -3.07
CA GLN A 139 -2.11 3.44 -3.57
C GLN A 139 -3.55 3.35 -3.12
N VAL A 140 -4.15 4.49 -2.82
CA VAL A 140 -5.58 4.62 -2.58
C VAL A 140 -6.30 4.51 -3.92
N SER A 141 -7.34 3.67 -3.97
CA SER A 141 -8.11 3.54 -5.21
C SER A 141 -8.71 4.89 -5.64
N PHE A 142 -8.68 5.19 -6.94
CA PHE A 142 -9.10 6.50 -7.47
C PHE A 142 -10.49 6.97 -6.98
N PRO A 143 -11.54 6.11 -6.92
CA PRO A 143 -12.84 6.49 -6.34
C PRO A 143 -12.75 6.94 -4.87
N ASN A 144 -11.86 6.33 -4.09
CA ASN A 144 -11.64 6.66 -2.68
C ASN A 144 -10.71 7.87 -2.49
N ARG A 145 -9.94 8.25 -3.53
CA ARG A 145 -8.97 9.35 -3.45
C ARG A 145 -9.60 10.74 -3.61
N ALA A 146 -10.74 10.82 -4.29
CA ALA A 146 -11.43 12.06 -4.68
C ALA A 146 -10.59 13.01 -5.57
N GLY A 147 -9.70 12.43 -6.40
CA GLY A 147 -8.86 13.17 -7.36
C GLY A 147 -7.65 13.86 -6.73
N ASN A 148 -7.02 14.75 -7.51
CA ASN A 148 -5.82 15.45 -7.07
C ASN A 148 -6.16 16.66 -6.20
N SER A 149 -5.42 16.87 -5.12
CA SER A 149 -5.70 17.96 -4.18
C SER A 149 -4.45 18.47 -3.46
N PHE A 150 -4.47 19.77 -3.19
CA PHE A 150 -3.45 20.48 -2.41
C PHE A 150 -4.07 21.11 -1.15
N GLU A 151 -5.19 20.57 -0.67
CA GLU A 151 -5.87 21.06 0.54
C GLU A 151 -4.97 20.89 1.77
N LYS A 152 -4.69 22.01 2.45
CA LYS A 152 -4.02 22.03 3.76
C LYS A 152 -5.04 21.87 4.88
N VAL A 153 -5.84 20.81 4.80
CA VAL A 153 -6.92 20.51 5.75
C VAL A 153 -6.83 19.06 6.17
N THR A 154 -6.90 18.80 7.47
CA THR A 154 -6.87 17.45 8.03
C THR A 154 -8.23 16.76 7.90
N GLY A 155 -8.19 15.43 7.78
CA GLY A 155 -9.38 14.59 7.66
C GLY A 155 -10.21 14.44 8.94
N GLU A 156 -9.70 14.85 10.10
CA GLU A 156 -10.37 14.72 11.41
C GLU A 156 -11.79 15.33 11.43
N ALA A 157 -12.00 16.40 10.66
CA ALA A 157 -13.29 17.10 10.58
C ALA A 157 -14.25 16.54 9.51
N ARG A 158 -13.86 15.53 8.71
CA ARG A 158 -14.67 15.01 7.61
C ARG A 158 -15.48 13.78 8.05
N SER A 159 -16.76 13.74 7.69
CA SER A 159 -17.68 12.63 8.01
C SER A 159 -17.54 11.42 7.08
N ASP A 160 -16.60 11.44 6.13
CA ASP A 160 -16.40 10.44 5.09
C ASP A 160 -15.27 9.45 5.44
N ALA A 161 -15.08 9.17 6.73
CA ALA A 161 -14.10 8.22 7.22
C ALA A 161 -14.27 6.84 6.57
N PHE A 162 -13.16 6.14 6.32
CA PHE A 162 -13.18 4.82 5.73
C PHE A 162 -13.97 3.84 6.62
N ASN A 163 -15.06 3.29 6.08
CA ASN A 163 -15.88 2.33 6.79
C ASN A 163 -15.37 0.91 6.57
N PHE A 164 -14.52 0.43 7.48
CA PHE A 164 -13.98 -0.92 7.41
C PHE A 164 -15.08 -2.01 7.48
N ALA A 165 -16.17 -1.76 8.20
CA ALA A 165 -17.28 -2.72 8.30
C ALA A 165 -17.98 -2.88 6.94
N GLU A 166 -18.22 -1.77 6.24
CA GLU A 166 -18.77 -1.79 4.89
C GLU A 166 -17.79 -2.45 3.90
N PHE A 167 -16.50 -2.10 3.98
CA PHE A 167 -15.46 -2.71 3.14
C PHE A 167 -15.42 -4.24 3.26
N ARG A 168 -15.65 -4.81 4.45
CA ARG A 168 -15.73 -6.26 4.66
C ARG A 168 -16.89 -6.94 3.94
N THR A 169 -17.95 -6.20 3.64
CA THR A 169 -19.07 -6.71 2.85
C THR A 169 -18.81 -6.66 1.35
N SER A 170 -17.72 -6.00 0.93
CA SER A 170 -17.35 -5.89 -0.47
C SER A 170 -16.95 -7.23 -1.09
N ASN A 171 -17.22 -7.38 -2.39
CA ASN A 171 -16.76 -8.56 -3.13
C ASN A 171 -15.22 -8.65 -3.19
N THR A 172 -14.51 -7.51 -3.16
CA THR A 172 -13.04 -7.49 -3.16
C THR A 172 -12.48 -8.13 -1.89
N TRP A 173 -13.05 -7.79 -0.72
CA TRP A 173 -12.67 -8.42 0.54
C TRP A 173 -12.99 -9.93 0.53
N ARG A 174 -14.17 -10.33 0.03
CA ARG A 174 -14.51 -11.74 -0.13
C ARG A 174 -13.48 -12.49 -0.99
N LEU A 175 -13.09 -11.93 -2.13
CA LEU A 175 -12.11 -12.53 -3.03
C LEU A 175 -10.72 -12.61 -2.38
N TYR A 176 -10.32 -11.60 -1.60
CA TYR A 176 -9.09 -11.67 -0.80
C TYR A 176 -9.12 -12.85 0.18
N GLN A 177 -10.24 -13.07 0.87
CA GLN A 177 -10.40 -14.22 1.77
C GLN A 177 -10.34 -15.57 1.05
N VAL A 178 -10.87 -15.64 -0.18
CA VAL A 178 -10.74 -16.83 -1.04
C VAL A 178 -9.28 -17.07 -1.42
N MET A 179 -8.52 -16.02 -1.75
CA MET A 179 -7.08 -16.11 -2.03
C MET A 179 -6.31 -16.62 -0.81
N LEU A 180 -6.55 -16.07 0.38
CA LEU A 180 -5.92 -16.56 1.60
C LEU A 180 -6.27 -18.03 1.89
N ALA A 181 -7.53 -18.42 1.65
CA ALA A 181 -7.95 -19.82 1.80
C ALA A 181 -7.22 -20.74 0.80
N GLN A 182 -7.06 -20.31 -0.45
CA GLN A 182 -6.29 -21.07 -1.45
C GLN A 182 -4.82 -21.21 -1.04
N ALA A 183 -4.18 -20.14 -0.59
CA ALA A 183 -2.79 -20.16 -0.15
C ALA A 183 -2.57 -21.13 1.02
N ARG A 184 -3.47 -21.12 2.03
CA ARG A 184 -3.44 -22.09 3.15
C ARG A 184 -3.55 -23.54 2.66
N VAL A 185 -4.37 -23.81 1.64
CA VAL A 185 -4.49 -25.16 1.07
C VAL A 185 -3.24 -25.57 0.29
N ARG A 186 -2.54 -24.62 -0.37
CA ARG A 186 -1.25 -24.89 -1.01
C ARG A 186 -0.19 -25.28 0.02
N GLN A 187 -0.09 -24.55 1.13
CA GLN A 187 0.82 -24.91 2.23
C GLN A 187 0.53 -26.30 2.81
N GLN A 188 -0.76 -26.65 2.96
CA GLN A 188 -1.16 -28.01 3.37
C GLN A 188 -0.70 -29.07 2.37
N LEU A 189 -0.74 -28.76 1.07
CA LEU A 189 -0.25 -29.66 0.02
C LEU A 189 1.28 -29.81 0.08
N ASP A 190 2.00 -28.72 0.30
CA ASP A 190 3.46 -28.75 0.44
C ASP A 190 3.89 -29.57 1.66
N GLN A 191 3.25 -29.35 2.80
CA GLN A 191 3.47 -30.18 4.01
C GLN A 191 3.17 -31.66 3.75
N LEU A 192 2.09 -31.98 3.02
CA LEU A 192 1.75 -33.36 2.66
C LEU A 192 2.81 -34.01 1.75
N LEU A 193 3.42 -33.23 0.85
CA LEU A 193 4.52 -33.68 0.01
C LEU A 193 5.77 -33.97 0.84
N ASP A 194 6.09 -33.12 1.81
CA ASP A 194 7.22 -33.31 2.73
C ASP A 194 7.02 -34.55 3.62
N GLU A 195 5.83 -34.73 4.19
CA GLU A 195 5.48 -35.93 4.96
C GLU A 195 5.63 -37.21 4.13
N ARG A 196 5.26 -37.15 2.84
CA ARG A 196 5.45 -38.28 1.93
C ARG A 196 6.91 -38.54 1.64
N ALA A 197 7.72 -37.51 1.42
CA ALA A 197 9.15 -37.63 1.19
C ALA A 197 9.87 -38.22 2.42
N ALA A 198 9.43 -37.84 3.63
CA ALA A 198 9.92 -38.38 4.89
C ALA A 198 9.45 -39.82 5.18
N GLY A 199 8.54 -40.38 4.39
CA GLY A 199 8.01 -41.73 4.58
C GLY A 199 6.93 -41.83 5.69
N ASN A 200 6.42 -40.71 6.18
CA ASN A 200 5.50 -40.65 7.32
C ASN A 200 4.03 -40.96 6.95
N ILE A 201 3.73 -41.10 5.66
CA ILE A 201 2.37 -41.35 5.17
C ILE A 201 2.33 -42.48 4.13
N ALA A 202 1.35 -43.37 4.29
CA ALA A 202 1.08 -44.46 3.36
C ALA A 202 0.61 -43.94 2.00
N LEU A 203 1.08 -44.56 0.91
CA LEU A 203 0.83 -44.11 -0.47
C LEU A 203 -0.66 -43.89 -0.78
N LYS A 204 -1.53 -44.83 -0.38
CA LYS A 204 -2.98 -44.71 -0.64
C LYS A 204 -3.58 -43.47 0.01
N ARG A 205 -3.25 -43.22 1.28
CA ARG A 205 -3.75 -42.07 2.04
C ARG A 205 -3.21 -40.76 1.46
N PHE A 206 -1.93 -40.74 1.11
CA PHE A 206 -1.29 -39.61 0.43
C PHE A 206 -2.01 -39.24 -0.88
N LEU A 207 -2.26 -40.23 -1.77
CA LEU A 207 -2.91 -39.97 -3.06
C LEU A 207 -4.33 -39.41 -2.89
N GLN A 208 -5.09 -39.91 -1.90
CA GLN A 208 -6.42 -39.41 -1.61
C GLN A 208 -6.37 -37.95 -1.12
N GLN A 209 -5.57 -37.66 -0.10
CA GLN A 209 -5.46 -36.31 0.46
C GLN A 209 -4.92 -35.31 -0.56
N LYS A 210 -3.91 -35.71 -1.34
CA LYS A 210 -3.35 -34.88 -2.43
C LYS A 210 -4.43 -34.48 -3.42
N ARG A 211 -5.26 -35.43 -3.86
CA ARG A 211 -6.37 -35.15 -4.78
C ARG A 211 -7.37 -34.17 -4.18
N GLU A 212 -7.78 -34.39 -2.93
CA GLU A 212 -8.73 -33.51 -2.22
C GLU A 212 -8.21 -32.07 -2.11
N LEU A 213 -6.93 -31.90 -1.77
CA LEU A 213 -6.28 -30.58 -1.70
C LEU A 213 -6.19 -29.93 -3.09
N GLN A 214 -5.80 -30.69 -4.11
CA GLN A 214 -5.73 -30.20 -5.49
C GLN A 214 -7.11 -29.76 -6.01
N ASP A 215 -8.16 -30.52 -5.74
CA ASP A 215 -9.53 -30.18 -6.13
C ASP A 215 -9.99 -28.87 -5.46
N ARG A 216 -9.65 -28.66 -4.18
CA ARG A 216 -9.91 -27.39 -3.46
C ARG A 216 -9.13 -26.22 -4.06
N ILE A 217 -7.84 -26.41 -4.38
CA ILE A 217 -7.02 -25.36 -5.04
C ILE A 217 -7.64 -24.97 -6.38
N ASN A 218 -8.06 -25.94 -7.18
CA ASN A 218 -8.69 -25.69 -8.48
C ASN A 218 -10.04 -24.97 -8.35
N HIS A 219 -10.84 -25.34 -7.34
CA HIS A 219 -12.10 -24.67 -7.04
C HIS A 219 -11.89 -23.18 -6.74
N PHE A 220 -11.01 -22.85 -5.80
CA PHE A 220 -10.68 -21.45 -5.50
C PHE A 220 -10.06 -20.73 -6.70
N GLY A 221 -9.20 -21.40 -7.47
CA GLY A 221 -8.59 -20.81 -8.67
C GLY A 221 -9.62 -20.48 -9.76
N THR A 222 -10.76 -21.17 -9.78
CA THR A 222 -11.87 -20.83 -10.68
C THR A 222 -12.58 -19.55 -10.22
N GLU A 223 -12.76 -19.36 -8.91
CA GLU A 223 -13.34 -18.14 -8.35
C GLU A 223 -12.44 -16.91 -8.50
N LEU A 224 -11.13 -17.09 -8.39
CA LEU A 224 -10.16 -16.00 -8.46
C LEU A 224 -9.80 -15.61 -9.90
N ARG A 225 -10.19 -16.41 -10.89
CA ARG A 225 -9.82 -16.21 -12.29
C ARG A 225 -10.25 -14.83 -12.81
N GLY A 226 -9.30 -14.12 -13.42
CA GLY A 226 -9.54 -12.78 -13.97
C GLY A 226 -9.72 -11.69 -12.92
N THR A 227 -9.55 -12.01 -11.62
CA THR A 227 -9.51 -11.01 -10.55
C THR A 227 -8.07 -10.55 -10.32
N ARG A 228 -7.89 -9.49 -9.50
CA ARG A 228 -6.55 -9.05 -9.10
C ARG A 228 -5.75 -10.08 -8.30
N PHE A 229 -6.42 -11.12 -7.78
CA PHE A 229 -5.84 -12.16 -6.94
C PHE A 229 -5.59 -13.48 -7.69
N ASP A 230 -5.81 -13.52 -9.02
CA ASP A 230 -5.68 -14.73 -9.86
C ASP A 230 -4.25 -15.33 -9.85
N ARG A 231 -3.24 -14.50 -9.57
CA ARG A 231 -1.82 -14.88 -9.61
C ARG A 231 -1.12 -14.76 -8.26
N SER A 232 -1.88 -14.54 -7.20
CA SER A 232 -1.39 -14.43 -5.83
C SER A 232 -1.26 -15.80 -5.16
#